data_AF-A0A3R6JTJ1-F1
#
_entry.id   AF-A0A3R6JTJ1-F1
#
_cell.length_a   1.000
_cell.length_b   1.000
_cell.length_c   1.000
_cell.angle_alpha   90.00
_cell.angle_beta   90.00
_cell.angle_gamma   90.00
#
_symmetry.space_group_name_H-M   'P 1'
#
loop_
_entity.id
_entity.type
_entity.pdbx_description
1 polymer ?
#
loop_
_entity_poly.entity_id
_entity_poly.type
_entity_poly.pdbx_seq_one_letter_code
_entity_poly.pdbx_strand_id
1 'polypeptide(L)'
;MMMLAATSTGFAQQVTAPEPEFINSYCVLTSDSTFDALPKEDGMISKHQNKFGKFAKIAGAVGDLGFAGGMIGASTSGSASGIINGVRVMGTAAGVGQAADAVNTLAGAEGMDIAFAGGKSAYTVKNANNGIRLLIKGEKNEYDPMEIYRIVRFKASKKDRRIQWMEFKPALIGSAETKKRGYVAFTGHKYGNQSYLLEIPASEAEPGEYGIFYMSIITATAIPVGTFSINK
;
A
#
# COMPACT_ATOMS: atom_id res chain seq x y z
N MET A 1 -6.52 52.73 -25.94
CA MET A 1 -6.66 51.29 -26.24
C MET A 1 -6.61 50.56 -24.91
N MET A 2 -7.77 50.06 -24.46
CA MET A 2 -8.04 49.62 -23.10
C MET A 2 -8.11 48.09 -23.07
N MET A 3 -7.44 47.48 -22.09
CA MET A 3 -7.60 46.13 -21.53
C MET A 3 -7.55 44.89 -22.44
N LEU A 4 -6.71 43.92 -22.08
CA LEU A 4 -7.14 42.76 -21.27
C LEU A 4 -5.90 41.99 -20.77
N ALA A 5 -5.46 42.27 -19.55
CA ALA A 5 -4.55 41.35 -18.85
C ALA A 5 -5.44 40.26 -18.25
N ALA A 6 -5.47 39.08 -18.88
CA ALA A 6 -6.08 37.90 -18.30
C ALA A 6 -5.28 37.51 -17.05
N THR A 7 -5.78 37.86 -15.87
CA THR A 7 -5.30 37.29 -14.62
C THR A 7 -5.72 35.83 -14.59
N SER A 8 -4.76 34.94 -14.79
CA SER A 8 -4.93 33.52 -14.50
C SER A 8 -5.12 33.37 -12.99
N THR A 9 -6.36 33.21 -12.54
CA THR A 9 -6.66 32.74 -11.18
C THR A 9 -6.31 31.25 -11.08
N GLY A 10 -5.01 30.97 -10.95
CA GLY A 10 -4.55 29.67 -10.49
C GLY A 10 -4.97 29.50 -9.03
N PHE A 11 -5.95 28.65 -8.78
CA PHE A 11 -6.33 28.20 -7.43
C PHE A 11 -5.19 27.39 -6.83
N ALA A 12 -4.15 28.05 -6.32
CA ALA A 12 -3.27 27.45 -5.33
C ALA A 12 -4.02 27.50 -4.00
N GLN A 13 -4.90 26.52 -3.76
CA GLN A 13 -5.63 26.43 -2.50
C GLN A 13 -4.61 26.11 -1.40
N GLN A 14 -4.25 27.14 -0.63
CA GLN A 14 -3.14 27.08 0.32
C GLN A 14 -3.51 26.17 1.50
N VAL A 15 -2.94 24.96 1.51
CA VAL A 15 -3.04 24.04 2.64
C VAL A 15 -2.38 24.68 3.86
N THR A 16 -3.08 24.68 4.99
CA THR A 16 -2.67 25.26 6.28
C THR A 16 -2.66 24.22 7.41
N ALA A 17 -2.94 22.95 7.10
CA ALA A 17 -2.96 21.87 8.07
C ALA A 17 -1.58 21.71 8.77
N PRO A 18 -1.53 21.48 10.09
CA PRO A 18 -0.25 21.22 10.74
C PRO A 18 0.37 19.92 10.22
N GLU A 19 1.70 19.79 10.30
CA GLU A 19 2.36 18.52 10.00
C GLU A 19 1.89 17.44 10.99
N PRO A 20 1.69 16.18 10.55
CA PRO A 20 1.35 15.10 11.47
C PRO A 20 2.48 14.89 12.49
N GLU A 21 2.11 14.54 13.72
CA GLU A 21 3.07 14.42 14.82
C GLU A 21 4.05 13.24 14.63
N PHE A 22 3.55 12.09 14.16
CA PHE A 22 4.33 10.85 14.10
C PHE A 22 4.92 10.61 12.72
N ILE A 23 6.20 10.25 12.67
CA ILE A 23 6.90 9.80 11.47
C ILE A 23 6.18 8.60 10.83
N ASN A 24 6.22 8.55 9.51
CA ASN A 24 5.54 7.57 8.65
C ASN A 24 4.00 7.62 8.77
N SER A 25 3.42 8.72 9.26
CA SER A 25 1.96 8.89 9.23
C SER A 25 1.48 9.19 7.82
N TYR A 26 0.47 8.44 7.38
CA TYR A 26 -0.27 8.70 6.15
C TYR A 26 -1.59 9.34 6.55
N CYS A 27 -1.85 10.55 6.09
CA CYS A 27 -3.08 11.27 6.40
C CYS A 27 -3.76 11.70 5.11
N VAL A 28 -5.08 11.80 5.15
CA VAL A 28 -5.88 12.41 4.08
C VAL A 28 -6.44 13.74 4.60
N LEU A 29 -6.26 14.81 3.83
CA LEU A 29 -6.81 16.10 4.18
C LEU A 29 -8.34 16.06 4.04
N THR A 30 -9.04 16.46 5.10
CA THR A 30 -10.51 16.59 5.11
C THR A 30 -10.96 18.03 4.84
N SER A 31 -10.05 18.98 5.01
CA SER A 31 -10.19 20.40 4.64
C SER A 31 -8.81 20.98 4.35
N ASP A 32 -8.69 22.29 4.22
CA ASP A 32 -7.38 22.95 4.07
C ASP A 32 -6.56 22.94 5.37
N SER A 33 -7.18 22.73 6.53
CA SER A 33 -6.52 22.81 7.85
C SER A 33 -6.64 21.53 8.69
N THR A 34 -7.41 20.53 8.24
CA THR A 34 -7.68 19.30 9.00
C THR A 34 -7.41 18.06 8.17
N PHE A 35 -7.08 16.97 8.85
CA PHE A 35 -6.82 15.67 8.23
C PHE A 35 -7.26 14.52 9.13
N ASP A 36 -7.52 13.38 8.51
CA ASP A 36 -7.72 12.10 9.19
C ASP A 36 -6.51 11.19 8.94
N ALA A 37 -6.13 10.38 9.93
CA ALA A 37 -5.11 9.36 9.76
C ALA A 37 -5.64 8.16 8.96
N LEU A 38 -4.87 7.69 7.99
CA LEU A 38 -5.17 6.50 7.22
C LEU A 38 -4.71 5.24 7.97
N PRO A 39 -5.47 4.13 7.88
CA PRO A 39 -5.02 2.84 8.37
C PRO A 39 -3.73 2.43 7.64
N LYS A 40 -2.78 1.92 8.42
CA LYS A 40 -1.57 1.29 7.89
C LYS A 40 -1.80 -0.21 7.88
N GLU A 41 -1.65 -0.81 6.71
CA GLU A 41 -1.83 -2.23 6.52
C GLU A 41 -0.58 -2.84 5.90
N ASP A 42 -0.32 -4.10 6.26
CA ASP A 42 0.87 -4.83 5.86
C ASP A 42 0.59 -5.67 4.62
N GLY A 43 1.19 -5.28 3.51
CA GLY A 43 1.12 -6.00 2.24
C GLY A 43 2.11 -7.17 2.21
N MET A 44 1.66 -8.34 1.75
CA MET A 44 2.50 -9.52 1.59
C MET A 44 2.85 -9.74 0.12
N ILE A 45 4.13 -9.98 -0.17
CA ILE A 45 4.57 -10.39 -1.52
C ILE A 45 4.07 -11.82 -1.77
N SER A 46 3.38 -12.02 -2.87
CA SER A 46 2.81 -13.30 -3.28
C SER A 46 2.93 -13.49 -4.79
N LYS A 47 2.87 -14.75 -5.26
CA LYS A 47 2.91 -15.04 -6.69
C LYS A 47 1.76 -14.32 -7.41
N HIS A 48 2.08 -13.65 -8.52
CA HIS A 48 1.10 -12.91 -9.30
C HIS A 48 -0.05 -13.79 -9.79
N GLN A 49 -1.28 -13.30 -9.61
CA GLN A 49 -2.49 -13.98 -10.05
C GLN A 49 -3.13 -13.25 -11.23
N ASN A 50 -2.90 -13.77 -12.45
CA ASN A 50 -3.51 -13.28 -13.69
C ASN A 50 -5.05 -13.40 -13.75
N LYS A 51 -5.64 -14.20 -12.85
CA LYS A 51 -7.07 -14.52 -12.85
C LYS A 51 -7.66 -14.29 -11.47
N PHE A 52 -8.48 -13.24 -11.32
CA PHE A 52 -9.59 -13.24 -10.35
C PHE A 52 -10.70 -14.25 -10.72
N GLY A 53 -10.35 -15.29 -11.48
CA GLY A 53 -11.25 -16.30 -12.04
C GLY A 53 -10.73 -17.69 -11.72
N LYS A 54 -10.97 -18.13 -10.49
CA LYS A 54 -11.47 -19.47 -10.10
C LYS A 54 -11.64 -19.51 -8.58
N PHE A 55 -12.70 -18.85 -8.09
CA PHE A 55 -13.45 -19.39 -6.95
C PHE A 55 -14.18 -20.68 -7.41
N ALA A 56 -13.40 -21.67 -7.83
CA ALA A 56 -13.88 -22.99 -8.18
C ALA A 56 -13.34 -23.95 -7.11
N LYS A 57 -14.24 -24.30 -6.19
CA LYS A 57 -14.19 -25.40 -5.22
C LYS A 57 -13.25 -25.24 -4.00
N ILE A 58 -13.74 -24.49 -3.01
CA ILE A 58 -13.85 -25.05 -1.65
C ILE A 58 -15.31 -24.86 -1.24
N ALA A 59 -16.16 -25.74 -1.76
CA ALA A 59 -17.49 -26.03 -1.24
C ALA A 59 -17.65 -27.54 -1.39
N GLY A 60 -17.80 -28.24 -0.27
CA GLY A 60 -18.08 -29.68 -0.24
C GLY A 60 -16.87 -30.59 0.01
N ALA A 61 -16.26 -30.47 1.19
CA ALA A 61 -15.74 -31.63 1.91
C ALA A 61 -16.08 -31.42 3.40
N VAL A 62 -17.37 -31.53 3.71
CA VAL A 62 -17.76 -32.02 5.03
C VAL A 62 -17.45 -33.51 4.98
N GLY A 63 -16.44 -33.88 5.72
CA GLY A 63 -15.98 -35.25 5.91
C GLY A 63 -15.07 -35.21 7.12
N ASP A 64 -15.73 -35.29 8.27
CA ASP A 64 -15.27 -35.60 9.63
C ASP A 64 -13.76 -35.71 9.88
N LEU A 65 -13.33 -35.02 10.93
CA LEU A 65 -12.38 -35.43 11.99
C LEU A 65 -11.87 -34.12 12.61
N GLY A 66 -12.44 -33.62 13.71
CA GLY A 66 -12.57 -34.35 14.96
C GLY A 66 -11.55 -33.77 15.93
N PHE A 67 -11.97 -32.77 16.69
CA PHE A 67 -11.23 -32.32 17.86
C PHE A 67 -11.39 -33.40 18.93
N ALA A 68 -10.40 -34.27 19.13
CA ALA A 68 -10.10 -35.00 20.37
C ALA A 68 -9.19 -36.21 20.12
N GLY A 69 -8.11 -36.30 20.91
CA GLY A 69 -7.64 -37.56 21.47
C GLY A 69 -6.82 -38.51 20.57
N GLY A 70 -5.69 -38.98 21.10
CA GLY A 70 -5.16 -40.29 20.75
C GLY A 70 -3.73 -40.32 20.25
N MET A 71 -2.86 -40.88 21.09
CA MET A 71 -1.47 -41.28 20.81
C MET A 71 -1.37 -42.48 19.84
N ILE A 72 -0.10 -42.90 19.63
CA ILE A 72 0.41 -44.16 19.07
C ILE A 72 0.55 -44.08 17.54
N GLY A 73 1.74 -44.05 16.92
CA GLY A 73 3.00 -44.70 17.28
C GLY A 73 3.29 -45.77 16.22
N ALA A 74 4.12 -45.45 15.23
CA ALA A 74 4.77 -46.45 14.39
C ALA A 74 6.10 -45.88 13.89
N SER A 75 7.13 -46.17 14.66
CA SER A 75 8.54 -46.03 14.32
C SER A 75 8.88 -46.82 13.06
N THR A 76 9.48 -46.17 12.07
CA THR A 76 10.45 -46.82 11.18
C THR A 76 11.77 -46.06 11.25
N SER A 77 12.80 -46.86 11.49
CA SER A 77 14.19 -46.55 11.80
C SER A 77 14.91 -45.66 10.78
N GLY A 78 15.76 -44.77 11.29
CA GLY A 78 17.07 -44.51 10.70
C GLY A 78 17.21 -43.22 9.89
N SER A 79 17.38 -42.09 10.59
CA SER A 79 18.50 -41.13 10.42
C SER A 79 18.14 -39.79 11.03
N ALA A 80 19.04 -39.28 11.87
CA ALA A 80 18.91 -38.03 12.59
C ALA A 80 18.89 -36.82 11.64
N SER A 81 17.71 -36.25 11.42
CA SER A 81 17.50 -34.85 11.02
C SER A 81 16.04 -34.51 11.27
N GLY A 82 15.78 -34.02 12.49
CA GLY A 82 14.45 -33.70 12.98
C GLY A 82 13.78 -32.64 12.11
N ILE A 83 12.64 -33.05 11.55
CA ILE A 83 11.55 -32.20 11.10
C ILE A 83 11.12 -31.33 12.29
N ILE A 84 11.41 -30.03 12.21
CA ILE A 84 10.76 -28.95 12.95
C ILE A 84 10.67 -27.71 12.04
N ASN A 85 9.84 -27.77 11.01
CA ASN A 85 9.42 -26.58 10.25
C ASN A 85 7.90 -26.40 10.31
N GLY A 86 7.36 -26.51 11.52
CA GLY A 86 6.00 -26.16 11.87
C GLY A 86 6.00 -25.21 13.06
N VAL A 87 5.40 -24.05 12.87
CA VAL A 87 5.02 -23.08 13.92
C VAL A 87 6.19 -22.34 14.59
N ARG A 88 6.49 -21.14 14.09
CA ARG A 88 7.04 -20.08 14.94
C ARG A 88 6.13 -18.87 14.84
N VAL A 89 5.23 -18.75 15.81
CA VAL A 89 4.51 -17.51 16.10
C VAL A 89 5.07 -16.97 17.41
N MET A 90 5.39 -15.69 17.38
CA MET A 90 5.66 -14.78 18.51
C MET A 90 7.06 -14.81 19.16
N GLY A 91 7.67 -13.63 19.18
CA GLY A 91 8.87 -13.31 19.96
C GLY A 91 9.74 -12.24 19.30
N THR A 92 9.44 -10.97 19.53
CA THR A 92 10.37 -9.85 19.26
C THR A 92 11.62 -10.01 20.13
N ALA A 93 12.80 -10.03 19.52
CA ALA A 93 14.01 -9.27 19.90
C ALA A 93 15.29 -9.86 19.31
N ALA A 94 16.21 -8.96 18.97
CA ALA A 94 17.63 -9.13 18.67
C ALA A 94 18.04 -9.51 17.23
N GLY A 95 18.82 -8.61 16.61
CA GLY A 95 19.67 -8.94 15.47
C GLY A 95 19.84 -7.83 14.43
N VAL A 96 20.40 -6.68 14.82
CA VAL A 96 20.99 -5.72 13.87
C VAL A 96 22.18 -6.42 13.21
N GLY A 97 21.94 -7.08 12.08
CA GLY A 97 22.96 -7.87 11.38
C GLY A 97 22.55 -8.38 9.99
N GLN A 98 21.41 -7.94 9.45
CA GLN A 98 20.91 -8.35 8.13
C GLN A 98 20.45 -7.12 7.31
N ALA A 99 21.18 -6.00 7.42
CA ALA A 99 20.87 -4.79 6.66
C ALA A 99 21.42 -4.83 5.21
N ALA A 100 22.28 -5.80 4.87
CA ALA A 100 22.84 -5.93 3.52
C ALA A 100 21.92 -6.71 2.56
N ASP A 101 21.23 -7.76 3.02
CA ASP A 101 20.34 -8.59 2.19
C ASP A 101 18.94 -7.99 1.97
N ALA A 102 18.63 -6.89 2.65
CA ALA A 102 17.28 -6.32 2.68
C ALA A 102 17.08 -5.08 1.79
N VAL A 103 18.09 -4.74 1.00
CA VAL A 103 18.05 -3.66 -0.01
C VAL A 103 17.17 -4.04 -1.22
N ASN A 104 16.74 -5.31 -1.33
CA ASN A 104 16.21 -5.87 -2.57
C ASN A 104 14.74 -6.34 -2.54
N THR A 105 13.95 -6.03 -1.51
CA THR A 105 12.63 -6.69 -1.34
C THR A 105 11.56 -6.19 -2.35
N LEU A 106 11.51 -4.89 -2.64
CA LEU A 106 10.62 -4.37 -3.69
C LEU A 106 11.19 -4.59 -5.10
N ALA A 107 12.52 -4.51 -5.27
CA ALA A 107 13.18 -4.86 -6.52
C ALA A 107 12.98 -6.34 -6.87
N GLY A 108 12.94 -7.23 -5.87
CA GLY A 108 12.58 -8.64 -6.00
C GLY A 108 11.07 -8.91 -6.08
N ALA A 109 10.23 -7.88 -5.88
CA ALA A 109 8.78 -7.98 -6.05
C ALA A 109 8.35 -7.67 -7.49
N GLU A 110 9.27 -7.31 -8.40
CA GLU A 110 8.93 -7.01 -9.79
C GLU A 110 8.10 -8.15 -10.41
N GLY A 111 6.92 -7.78 -10.93
CA GLY A 111 5.98 -8.72 -11.52
C GLY A 111 5.19 -9.60 -10.53
N MET A 112 5.47 -9.53 -9.22
CA MET A 112 4.75 -10.23 -8.13
C MET A 112 3.53 -9.43 -7.66
N ASP A 113 2.62 -10.06 -6.92
CA ASP A 113 1.49 -9.36 -6.29
C ASP A 113 1.86 -8.93 -4.87
N ILE A 114 1.58 -7.67 -4.54
CA ILE A 114 1.46 -7.23 -3.15
C ILE A 114 0.00 -7.38 -2.76
N ALA A 115 -0.27 -8.26 -1.79
CA ALA A 115 -1.60 -8.66 -1.38
C ALA A 115 -1.91 -8.25 0.06
N PHE A 116 -3.13 -7.78 0.28
CA PHE A 116 -3.65 -7.40 1.59
C PHE A 116 -4.89 -8.26 1.89
N ALA A 117 -5.04 -8.66 3.15
CA ALA A 117 -6.24 -9.34 3.60
C ALA A 117 -7.44 -8.37 3.64
N GLY A 118 -8.62 -8.89 3.32
CA GLY A 118 -9.85 -8.12 3.30
C GLY A 118 -10.07 -7.33 2.01
N GLY A 119 -11.34 -7.19 1.64
CA GLY A 119 -11.73 -6.51 0.41
C GLY A 119 -11.75 -4.99 0.48
N LYS A 120 -11.60 -4.41 1.67
CA LYS A 120 -11.74 -2.96 1.91
C LYS A 120 -10.79 -2.44 2.98
N SER A 121 -10.29 -1.23 2.77
CA SER A 121 -9.69 -0.43 3.83
C SER A 121 -10.73 -0.07 4.90
N ALA A 122 -10.28 0.10 6.14
CA ALA A 122 -11.11 0.59 7.24
C ALA A 122 -11.47 2.09 7.11
N TYR A 123 -10.80 2.83 6.22
CA TYR A 123 -11.08 4.24 5.97
C TYR A 123 -11.73 4.46 4.61
N THR A 124 -12.74 5.33 4.58
CA THR A 124 -13.42 5.75 3.35
C THR A 124 -13.38 7.27 3.25
N VAL A 125 -12.84 7.77 2.14
CA VAL A 125 -12.79 9.19 1.83
C VAL A 125 -14.21 9.72 1.63
N LYS A 126 -14.55 10.80 2.35
CA LYS A 126 -15.90 11.39 2.35
C LYS A 126 -16.22 12.17 1.08
N ASN A 127 -15.22 12.82 0.49
CA ASN A 127 -15.39 13.63 -0.72
C ASN A 127 -14.12 13.52 -1.58
N ALA A 128 -14.29 13.03 -2.82
CA ALA A 128 -13.23 12.89 -3.80
C ALA A 128 -13.47 13.75 -5.06
N ASN A 129 -14.54 14.56 -5.08
CA ASN A 129 -14.98 15.30 -6.27
C ASN A 129 -13.95 16.33 -6.75
N ASN A 130 -13.17 16.87 -5.82
CA ASN A 130 -12.12 17.85 -6.10
C ASN A 130 -10.72 17.22 -6.10
N GLY A 131 -10.64 15.88 -6.21
CA GLY A 131 -9.41 15.14 -5.98
C GLY A 131 -9.20 14.83 -4.50
N ILE A 132 -8.04 14.24 -4.21
CA ILE A 132 -7.65 13.79 -2.86
C ILE A 132 -6.27 14.37 -2.56
N ARG A 133 -6.14 15.00 -1.39
CA ARG A 133 -4.87 15.50 -0.89
C ARG A 133 -4.40 14.63 0.26
N LEU A 134 -3.17 14.17 0.19
CA LEU A 134 -2.54 13.28 1.16
C LEU A 134 -1.39 14.02 1.82
N LEU A 135 -1.37 14.03 3.14
CA LEU A 135 -0.29 14.61 3.93
C LEU A 135 0.49 13.47 4.59
N ILE A 136 1.75 13.32 4.19
CA ILE A 136 2.58 12.19 4.63
C ILE A 136 3.78 12.73 5.41
N LYS A 137 3.90 12.28 6.66
CA LYS A 137 5.00 12.67 7.53
C LYS A 137 6.19 11.75 7.31
N GLY A 138 7.31 12.29 6.82
CA GLY A 138 8.58 11.57 6.70
C GLY A 138 9.49 11.80 7.91
N GLU A 139 10.67 11.17 7.92
CA GLU A 139 11.77 11.56 8.83
C GLU A 139 12.36 12.91 8.43
N LYS A 140 12.48 13.12 7.13
CA LYS A 140 12.96 14.33 6.46
C LYS A 140 12.25 14.46 5.12
N ASN A 141 12.16 15.67 4.56
CA ASN A 141 11.52 15.91 3.27
C ASN A 141 12.52 16.23 2.14
N GLU A 142 13.73 15.67 2.19
CA GLU A 142 14.82 16.02 1.28
C GLU A 142 14.65 15.46 -0.13
N TYR A 143 14.05 14.29 -0.26
CA TYR A 143 13.84 13.59 -1.54
C TYR A 143 12.65 14.15 -2.33
N ASP A 144 12.65 13.97 -3.65
CA ASP A 144 11.49 14.26 -4.48
C ASP A 144 10.37 13.24 -4.18
N PRO A 145 9.17 13.66 -3.73
CA PRO A 145 8.05 12.75 -3.46
C PRO A 145 7.65 11.88 -4.67
N MET A 146 7.89 12.35 -5.90
CA MET A 146 7.63 11.59 -7.12
C MET A 146 8.60 10.40 -7.29
N GLU A 147 9.81 10.50 -6.71
CA GLU A 147 10.79 9.41 -6.71
C GLU A 147 10.47 8.34 -5.67
N ILE A 148 9.96 8.76 -4.51
CA ILE A 148 9.85 7.88 -3.33
C ILE A 148 8.44 7.37 -3.03
N TYR A 149 7.39 7.84 -3.70
CA TYR A 149 6.03 7.35 -3.50
C TYR A 149 5.40 6.76 -4.76
N ARG A 150 4.54 5.76 -4.58
CA ARG A 150 3.59 5.28 -5.60
C ARG A 150 2.21 5.19 -5.00
N ILE A 151 1.22 5.63 -5.76
CA ILE A 151 -0.19 5.48 -5.42
C ILE A 151 -0.79 4.46 -6.39
N VAL A 152 -1.54 3.50 -5.86
CA VAL A 152 -2.15 2.44 -6.65
C VAL A 152 -3.62 2.32 -6.31
N ARG A 153 -4.41 1.88 -7.29
CA ARG A 153 -5.75 1.36 -7.12
C ARG A 153 -5.67 -0.15 -7.16
N PHE A 154 -6.03 -0.79 -6.06
CA PHE A 154 -6.00 -2.24 -5.95
C PHE A 154 -7.08 -2.89 -6.83
N LYS A 155 -6.76 -4.08 -7.31
CA LYS A 155 -7.78 -5.04 -7.73
C LYS A 155 -8.32 -5.72 -6.47
N ALA A 156 -9.53 -5.35 -6.07
CA ALA A 156 -10.17 -5.84 -4.85
C ALA A 156 -11.17 -6.97 -5.12
N SER A 157 -11.25 -7.93 -4.20
CA SER A 157 -12.30 -8.94 -4.08
C SER A 157 -12.95 -8.88 -2.70
N LYS A 158 -13.83 -9.84 -2.37
CA LYS A 158 -14.38 -9.94 -1.00
C LYS A 158 -13.33 -10.34 0.03
N LYS A 159 -12.29 -11.10 -0.36
CA LYS A 159 -11.35 -11.73 0.57
C LYS A 159 -10.02 -11.00 0.67
N ASP A 160 -9.62 -10.32 -0.39
CA ASP A 160 -8.30 -9.70 -0.52
C ASP A 160 -8.33 -8.54 -1.50
N ARG A 161 -7.24 -7.79 -1.51
CA ARG A 161 -6.96 -6.77 -2.53
C ARG A 161 -5.50 -6.82 -2.91
N ARG A 162 -5.20 -6.63 -4.20
CA ARG A 162 -3.90 -6.91 -4.79
C ARG A 162 -3.48 -5.84 -5.78
N ILE A 163 -2.18 -5.63 -5.91
CA ILE A 163 -1.55 -4.89 -7.00
C ILE A 163 -0.39 -5.72 -7.53
N GLN A 164 -0.28 -5.86 -8.85
CA GLN A 164 0.93 -6.40 -9.46
C GLN A 164 1.99 -5.31 -9.40
N TRP A 165 3.07 -5.58 -8.69
CA TRP A 165 4.16 -4.65 -8.55
C TRP A 165 4.95 -4.51 -9.85
N MET A 166 5.26 -3.26 -10.15
CA MET A 166 6.07 -2.82 -11.27
C MET A 166 6.88 -1.60 -10.85
N GLU A 167 8.19 -1.67 -11.06
CA GLU A 167 9.10 -0.55 -10.93
C GLU A 167 9.14 0.23 -12.24
N PHE A 168 9.05 1.56 -12.14
CA PHE A 168 9.13 2.45 -13.28
C PHE A 168 9.63 3.83 -12.88
N LYS A 169 10.22 4.55 -13.84
CA LYS A 169 10.73 5.90 -13.63
C LYS A 169 9.60 6.88 -13.30
N PRO A 170 9.81 7.88 -12.42
CA PRO A 170 8.79 8.87 -12.05
C PRO A 170 8.11 9.55 -13.25
N ALA A 171 8.86 9.79 -14.33
CA ALA A 171 8.35 10.37 -15.57
C ALA A 171 7.24 9.54 -16.26
N LEU A 172 7.07 8.28 -15.88
CA LEU A 172 6.01 7.40 -16.39
C LEU A 172 4.75 7.41 -15.51
N ILE A 173 4.76 8.10 -14.36
CA ILE A 173 3.56 8.29 -13.53
C ILE A 173 2.48 8.98 -14.38
N GLY A 174 1.30 8.36 -14.46
CA GLY A 174 0.19 8.85 -15.27
C GLY A 174 0.26 8.51 -16.76
N SER A 175 1.25 7.73 -17.19
CA SER A 175 1.24 7.14 -18.53
C SER A 175 0.09 6.14 -18.70
N ALA A 176 -0.34 5.91 -19.94
CA ALA A 176 -1.39 4.94 -20.25
C ALA A 176 -1.02 3.52 -19.78
N GLU A 177 0.26 3.16 -19.82
CA GLU A 177 0.76 1.86 -19.38
C GLU A 177 0.63 1.68 -17.87
N THR A 178 1.11 2.64 -17.08
CA THR A 178 1.06 2.55 -15.61
C THR A 178 -0.38 2.57 -15.12
N LYS A 179 -1.24 3.41 -15.73
CA LYS A 179 -2.68 3.46 -15.42
C LYS A 179 -3.37 2.13 -15.66
N LYS A 180 -3.08 1.47 -16.79
CA LYS A 180 -3.61 0.13 -17.11
C LYS A 180 -3.20 -0.94 -16.08
N ARG A 181 -2.06 -0.75 -15.42
CA ARG A 181 -1.56 -1.64 -14.35
C ARG A 181 -2.13 -1.32 -12.96
N GLY A 182 -2.89 -0.23 -12.82
CA GLY A 182 -3.50 0.19 -11.56
C GLY A 182 -2.71 1.25 -10.81
N TYR A 183 -1.69 1.86 -11.41
CA TYR A 183 -0.99 3.00 -10.82
C TYR A 183 -1.72 4.31 -11.13
N VAL A 184 -1.86 5.12 -10.09
CA VAL A 184 -2.66 6.33 -10.08
C VAL A 184 -1.75 7.52 -10.39
N ALA A 185 -2.19 8.43 -11.26
CA ALA A 185 -1.45 9.67 -11.48
C ALA A 185 -1.61 10.59 -10.27
N PHE A 186 -0.53 11.26 -9.86
CA PHE A 186 -0.54 12.24 -8.79
C PHE A 186 0.58 13.25 -8.99
N THR A 187 0.49 14.38 -8.28
CA THR A 187 1.60 15.32 -8.09
C THR A 187 2.04 15.29 -6.64
N GLY A 188 3.29 15.66 -6.38
CA GLY A 188 3.84 15.66 -5.03
C GLY A 188 4.78 16.83 -4.81
N HIS A 189 4.71 17.43 -3.63
CA HIS A 189 5.58 18.53 -3.22
C HIS A 189 6.00 18.37 -1.76
N LYS A 190 7.12 19.00 -1.39
CA LYS A 190 7.55 19.11 0.01
C LYS A 190 6.54 19.97 0.77
N TYR A 191 6.26 19.60 2.02
CA TYR A 191 5.34 20.31 2.90
C TYR A 191 5.97 20.49 4.28
N GLY A 192 5.96 21.72 4.79
CA GLY A 192 6.61 22.06 6.05
C GLY A 192 8.09 21.66 6.08
N ASN A 193 8.54 21.19 7.23
CA ASN A 193 9.95 20.84 7.45
C ASN A 193 10.25 19.37 7.14
N GLN A 194 9.25 18.49 7.22
CA GLN A 194 9.47 17.04 7.29
C GLN A 194 8.27 16.24 6.78
N SER A 195 7.43 16.85 5.95
CA SER A 195 6.27 16.20 5.34
C SER A 195 6.25 16.39 3.82
N TYR A 196 5.35 15.64 3.20
CA TYR A 196 5.05 15.70 1.77
C TYR A 196 3.54 15.88 1.59
N LEU A 197 3.16 16.71 0.63
CA LEU A 197 1.79 16.84 0.17
C LEU A 197 1.68 16.18 -1.20
N LEU A 198 0.88 15.12 -1.31
CA LEU A 198 0.57 14.46 -2.57
C LEU A 198 -0.88 14.77 -2.98
N GLU A 199 -1.11 14.98 -4.27
CA GLU A 199 -2.43 15.32 -4.79
C GLU A 199 -2.82 14.36 -5.92
N ILE A 200 -3.91 13.63 -5.71
CA ILE A 200 -4.57 12.81 -6.72
C ILE A 200 -5.65 13.70 -7.36
N PRO A 201 -5.57 13.99 -8.66
CA PRO A 201 -6.57 14.82 -9.32
C PRO A 201 -7.93 14.09 -9.37
N ALA A 202 -9.02 14.85 -9.44
CA ALA A 202 -10.39 14.30 -9.47
C ALA A 202 -10.60 13.25 -10.57
N SER A 203 -9.96 13.41 -11.72
CA SER A 203 -10.02 12.46 -12.85
C SER A 203 -9.43 11.08 -12.54
N GLU A 204 -8.64 10.94 -11.46
CA GLU A 204 -8.00 9.70 -11.03
C GLU A 204 -8.64 9.13 -9.75
N ALA A 205 -9.53 9.90 -9.12
CA ALA A 205 -10.18 9.57 -7.86
C ALA A 205 -11.49 8.79 -8.06
N GLU A 206 -11.43 7.75 -8.91
CA GLU A 206 -12.57 6.87 -9.17
C GLU A 206 -12.95 5.98 -7.98
N PRO A 207 -14.19 5.50 -7.86
CA PRO A 207 -14.59 4.59 -6.78
C PRO A 207 -13.73 3.32 -6.73
N GLY A 208 -13.12 2.99 -5.58
CA GLY A 208 -12.22 1.84 -5.47
C GLY A 208 -11.42 1.79 -4.17
N GLU A 209 -10.49 0.84 -4.11
CA GLU A 209 -9.56 0.64 -2.99
C GLU A 209 -8.17 1.12 -3.39
N TYR A 210 -7.52 1.89 -2.53
CA TYR A 210 -6.28 2.59 -2.83
C TYR A 210 -5.21 2.33 -1.78
N GLY A 211 -3.95 2.40 -2.21
CA GLY A 211 -2.78 2.25 -1.36
C GLY A 211 -1.67 3.23 -1.72
N ILE A 212 -0.97 3.71 -0.69
CA ILE A 212 0.17 4.64 -0.79
C ILE A 212 1.43 3.90 -0.35
N PHE A 213 2.31 3.64 -1.31
CA PHE A 213 3.56 2.91 -1.11
C PHE A 213 4.72 3.88 -0.98
N TYR A 214 5.56 3.68 0.03
CA TYR A 214 6.89 4.27 0.08
C TYR A 214 7.87 3.31 -0.62
N MET A 215 8.56 3.79 -1.64
CA MET A 215 9.47 3.00 -2.49
C MET A 215 10.72 2.54 -1.75
N SER A 216 11.14 3.28 -0.71
CA SER A 216 12.33 2.98 0.08
C SER A 216 11.98 2.23 1.37
N ILE A 217 11.05 1.28 1.30
CA ILE A 217 10.81 0.34 2.41
C ILE A 217 11.97 -0.66 2.47
N ILE A 218 12.86 -0.37 3.40
CA ILE A 218 13.95 -1.23 3.82
C ILE A 218 13.33 -2.26 4.79
N THR A 219 13.66 -3.54 4.61
CA THR A 219 13.48 -4.60 5.63
C THR A 219 12.07 -4.81 6.20
N ALA A 220 11.18 -5.53 5.50
CA ALA A 220 10.20 -6.37 6.18
C ALA A 220 9.64 -7.43 5.23
N THR A 221 9.26 -8.58 5.78
CA THR A 221 8.39 -9.57 5.12
C THR A 221 7.00 -9.03 4.78
N ALA A 222 6.72 -7.80 5.21
CA ALA A 222 5.47 -7.05 5.13
C ALA A 222 5.74 -5.61 4.69
N ILE A 223 4.94 -5.10 3.76
CA ILE A 223 5.09 -3.77 3.16
C ILE A 223 4.06 -2.85 3.82
N PRO A 224 4.45 -1.88 4.66
CA PRO A 224 3.49 -0.98 5.29
C PRO A 224 2.93 -0.02 4.24
N VAL A 225 1.60 0.03 4.16
CA VAL A 225 0.88 0.85 3.18
C VAL A 225 -0.25 1.61 3.85
N GLY A 226 -0.29 2.93 3.64
CA GLY A 226 -1.48 3.71 3.97
C GLY A 226 -2.60 3.38 2.99
N THR A 227 -3.74 2.89 3.47
CA THR A 227 -4.86 2.47 2.62
C THR A 227 -6.08 3.37 2.82
N PHE A 228 -6.90 3.48 1.77
CA PHE A 228 -8.20 4.13 1.85
C PHE A 228 -9.12 3.61 0.74
N SER A 229 -10.42 3.88 0.87
CA SER A 229 -11.43 3.58 -0.14
C SER A 229 -12.16 4.84 -0.60
N ILE A 230 -12.64 4.82 -1.84
CA ILE A 230 -13.53 5.83 -2.42
C ILE A 230 -14.84 5.13 -2.76
N ASN A 231 -15.96 5.64 -2.25
CA ASN A 231 -17.28 5.09 -2.54
C ASN A 231 -17.77 5.48 -3.95
N LYS A 232 -18.73 4.71 -4.45
CA LYS A 232 -19.49 5.04 -5.66
C LYS A 232 -20.48 6.16 -5.39
#